data_AF-A0A6I5R1T3-F1
#
_entry.id   AF-A0A6I5R1T3-F1
#
_cell.length_a   1.000
_cell.length_b   1.000
_cell.length_c   1.000
_cell.angle_alpha   90.00
_cell.angle_beta   90.00
_cell.angle_gamma   90.00
#
_symmetry.space_group_name_H-M   'P 1'
#
loop_
_entity.id
_entity.type
_entity.pdbx_description
1 polymer ?
#
loop_
_entity_poly.entity_id
_entity_poly.type
_entity_poly.pdbx_seq_one_letter_code
_entity_poly.pdbx_strand_id
1 'polypeptide(L)' 'MPQPSLQDVADDVRGIDLEIVAANLGLELDRYDKHKWRNGDHIISVSGPIFMDWLADQGGRGAIDLVMHVQEVDFKAAVE' A
#
# COMPACT_ATOMS: atom_id res chain seq x y z
N MET A 1 -0.36 -19.06 -22.20
CA MET A 1 -0.83 -17.68 -22.07
C MET A 1 0.40 -16.80 -21.90
N PRO A 2 0.53 -15.64 -22.55
CA PRO A 2 1.66 -14.75 -22.32
C PRO A 2 1.62 -14.25 -20.87
N GLN A 3 2.76 -14.27 -20.18
CA GLN A 3 2.91 -13.67 -18.86
C GLN A 3 2.82 -12.14 -19.01
N PRO A 4 2.04 -11.44 -18.18
CA PRO A 4 1.97 -9.98 -18.22
C PRO A 4 3.36 -9.40 -18.03
N SER A 5 3.70 -8.36 -18.80
CA SER A 5 4.99 -7.70 -18.62
C SER A 5 5.00 -6.93 -17.29
N LEU A 6 6.18 -6.66 -16.74
CA LEU A 6 6.31 -5.84 -15.52
C LEU A 6 5.65 -4.45 -15.68
N GLN A 7 5.56 -3.93 -16.91
CA GLN A 7 4.89 -2.67 -17.20
C GLN A 7 3.37 -2.79 -17.12
N ASP A 8 2.80 -3.89 -17.62
CA ASP A 8 1.35 -4.14 -17.55
C ASP A 8 0.88 -4.30 -16.10
N VAL A 9 1.65 -5.01 -15.27
CA VAL A 9 1.35 -5.13 -13.83
C VAL A 9 1.45 -3.76 -13.15
N ALA A 10 2.49 -2.98 -13.44
CA ALA A 10 2.64 -1.65 -12.87
C ALA A 10 1.52 -0.67 -13.31
N ASP A 11 1.01 -0.80 -14.54
CA ASP A 11 -0.12 0.01 -15.03
C ASP A 11 -1.46 -0.44 -14.46
N ASP A 12 -1.71 -1.75 -14.29
CA ASP A 12 -2.92 -2.26 -13.62
C ASP A 12 -2.99 -1.81 -12.15
N VAL A 13 -1.83 -1.73 -11.49
CA VAL A 13 -1.75 -1.33 -10.08
C VAL A 13 -1.97 0.18 -9.88
N ARG A 14 -1.79 1.03 -10.91
CA ARG A 14 -2.02 2.49 -10.81
C ARG A 14 -3.47 2.88 -10.53
N GLY A 15 -4.42 1.97 -10.76
CA GLY A 15 -5.84 2.18 -10.47
C GLY A 15 -6.31 1.61 -9.13
N ILE A 16 -5.44 0.91 -8.39
CA ILE A 16 -5.83 0.26 -7.14
C ILE A 16 -5.84 1.30 -6.02
N ASP A 17 -7.00 1.39 -5.36
CA ASP A 17 -7.17 2.26 -4.20
C ASP A 17 -6.28 1.77 -3.05
N LEU A 18 -5.44 2.67 -2.54
CA LEU A 18 -4.55 2.38 -1.41
C LEU A 18 -5.33 2.01 -0.16
N GLU A 19 -6.56 2.48 -0.02
CA GLU A 19 -7.44 2.07 1.09
C GLU A 19 -7.78 0.57 1.02
N ILE A 20 -8.02 0.04 -0.19
CA ILE A 20 -8.27 -1.41 -0.38
C ILE A 20 -7.01 -2.22 -0.08
N VAL A 21 -5.85 -1.72 -0.52
CA VAL A 21 -4.56 -2.39 -0.28
C VAL A 21 -4.24 -2.42 1.21
N ALA A 22 -4.41 -1.30 1.91
CA ALA A 22 -4.23 -1.23 3.36
C ALA A 22 -5.12 -2.24 4.11
N ALA A 23 -6.39 -2.35 3.72
CA ALA A 23 -7.29 -3.35 4.30
C ALA A 23 -6.81 -4.79 4.07
N ASN A 24 -6.37 -5.12 2.85
CA ASN A 24 -5.86 -6.46 2.52
C ASN A 24 -4.55 -6.80 3.24
N LEU A 25 -3.74 -5.79 3.56
CA LEU A 25 -2.54 -5.92 4.37
C LEU A 25 -2.82 -6.08 5.87
N GLY A 26 -4.09 -6.10 6.28
CA GLY A 26 -4.50 -6.29 7.66
C GLY A 26 -4.45 -5.01 8.50
N LEU A 27 -4.39 -3.83 7.87
CA LEU A 27 -4.61 -2.58 8.58
C LEU A 27 -6.11 -2.37 8.78
N GLU A 28 -6.45 -1.86 9.95
CA GLU A 28 -7.82 -1.46 10.30
C GLU A 28 -8.02 0.03 10.05
N LEU A 29 -9.17 0.37 9.50
CA LEU A 29 -9.58 1.76 9.34
C LEU A 29 -9.81 2.41 10.71
N ASP A 30 -9.25 3.59 10.92
CA ASP A 30 -9.45 4.39 12.12
C ASP A 30 -10.91 4.82 12.28
N ARG A 31 -11.43 4.67 13.50
CA ARG A 31 -12.81 5.02 13.85
C ARG A 31 -13.16 6.51 13.69
N TYR A 32 -12.17 7.39 13.71
CA TYR A 32 -12.35 8.85 13.64
C TYR A 32 -11.87 9.44 12.33
N ASP A 33 -10.81 8.89 11.75
CA ASP A 33 -10.20 9.39 10.52
C ASP A 33 -10.33 8.37 9.40
N LYS A 34 -11.23 8.63 8.45
CA LYS A 34 -11.54 7.71 7.34
C LYS A 34 -10.41 7.55 6.34
N HIS A 35 -9.32 8.30 6.49
CA HIS A 35 -8.13 8.18 5.65
C HIS A 35 -6.95 7.59 6.41
N LYS A 36 -7.14 7.22 7.69
CA LYS A 36 -6.08 6.68 8.54
C LYS A 36 -6.32 5.20 8.79
N TRP A 37 -5.30 4.41 8.51
CA TRP A 37 -5.23 2.96 8.63
C TRP A 37 -4.18 2.62 9.67
N ARG A 38 -4.42 1.58 10.47
CA ARG A 38 -3.55 1.25 11.59
C ARG A 38 -3.46 -0.25 11.84
N ASN A 39 -2.32 -0.71 12.31
CA ASN A 39 -2.17 -2.00 12.97
C ASN A 39 -1.23 -1.84 14.17
N GLY A 40 -0.64 -2.93 14.68
CA GLY A 40 0.30 -2.87 15.79
C GLY A 40 1.58 -2.07 15.51
N ASP A 41 1.98 -2.00 14.24
CA ASP A 41 3.30 -1.53 13.81
C ASP A 41 3.25 -0.27 12.94
N HIS A 42 2.09 0.06 12.37
CA HIS A 42 1.93 1.17 11.43
C HIS A 42 0.74 2.07 11.76
N ILE A 43 0.91 3.38 11.50
CA ILE A 43 -0.19 4.35 11.43
C ILE A 43 -0.07 5.06 10.08
N ILE A 44 -0.87 4.66 9.12
CA ILE A 44 -0.77 5.10 7.73
C ILE A 44 -1.92 6.05 7.39
N SER A 45 -1.62 7.26 6.96
CA SER A 45 -2.61 8.11 6.28
C SER A 45 -2.51 7.95 4.77
N VAL A 46 -3.65 7.75 4.11
CA VAL A 46 -3.77 7.60 2.66
C VAL A 46 -4.40 8.87 2.07
N SER A 47 -3.87 9.33 0.95
CA SER A 47 -4.46 10.43 0.18
C SER A 47 -4.28 10.19 -1.32
N GLY A 48 -5.32 9.62 -1.94
CA GLY A 48 -5.25 9.16 -3.33
C GLY A 48 -4.13 8.13 -3.52
N PRO A 49 -3.14 8.36 -4.39
CA PRO A 49 -2.07 7.40 -4.64
C PRO A 49 -0.88 7.54 -3.68
N ILE A 50 -0.96 8.37 -2.63
CA ILE A 50 0.15 8.63 -1.71
C ILE A 50 -0.24 8.13 -0.31
N PHE A 51 0.74 7.61 0.43
CA PHE A 51 0.58 7.31 1.84
C PHE A 51 1.73 7.87 2.68
N MET A 52 1.49 8.04 3.98
CA MET A 52 2.48 8.40 4.99
C MET A 52 2.28 7.54 6.23
N ASP A 53 3.33 6.84 6.65
CA ASP A 53 3.40 6.15 7.93
C ASP A 53 4.01 7.06 9.00
N TRP A 54 3.20 7.39 9.99
CA TRP A 54 3.56 8.30 11.07
C TRP A 54 4.44 7.64 12.14
N LEU A 55 4.50 6.29 12.20
CA LEU A 55 5.39 5.59 13.13
C LEU A 55 6.80 5.45 12.57
N ALA A 56 6.92 5.21 11.27
CA ALA A 56 8.20 5.10 10.56
C ALA A 56 8.77 6.45 10.09
N ASP A 57 7.98 7.52 10.14
CA ASP A 57 8.29 8.82 9.50
C ASP A 57 8.67 8.67 8.01
N GLN A 58 7.95 7.78 7.32
CA GLN A 58 8.23 7.41 5.93
C GLN A 58 6.92 7.34 5.13
N GLY A 59 6.97 7.80 3.88
CA GLY A 59 5.86 7.73 2.95
C GLY A 59 6.28 7.15 1.61
N GLY A 60 5.27 6.79 0.81
CA GLY A 60 5.47 6.18 -0.50
C GLY A 60 4.29 6.45 -1.43
N ARG A 61 4.35 5.91 -2.65
CA ARG A 61 3.34 6.15 -3.67
C ARG A 61 2.92 4.85 -4.36
N GLY A 62 1.62 4.60 -4.40
CA GLY A 62 1.04 3.46 -5.10
C GLY A 62 1.07 2.18 -4.26
N ALA A 63 0.36 1.16 -4.75
CA ALA A 63 0.12 -0.04 -3.95
C ALA A 63 1.40 -0.84 -3.71
N ILE A 64 2.31 -0.91 -4.70
CA ILE A 64 3.56 -1.67 -4.55
C ILE A 64 4.42 -1.07 -3.45
N ASP A 65 4.59 0.25 -3.43
CA ASP A 65 5.30 0.94 -2.34
C ASP A 65 4.64 0.67 -0.98
N LEU A 66 3.30 0.65 -0.92
CA LEU A 66 2.58 0.37 0.31
C LEU A 66 2.79 -1.07 0.79
N VAL A 67 2.77 -2.06 -0.11
CA VAL A 67 3.03 -3.48 0.20
C VAL A 67 4.48 -3.65 0.69
N MET A 68 5.46 -3.11 -0.05
CA MET A 68 6.87 -3.16 0.34
C MET A 68 7.09 -2.53 1.72
N HIS A 69 6.42 -1.40 2.01
CA HIS A 69 6.53 -0.70 3.29
C HIS A 69 5.94 -1.50 4.45
N VAL A 70 4.71 -2.02 4.31
CA VAL A 70 3.99 -2.70 5.40
C VAL A 70 4.51 -4.11 5.66
N GLN A 71 4.93 -4.83 4.61
CA GLN A 71 5.43 -6.21 4.76
C GLN A 71 6.96 -6.27 4.90
N GLU A 72 7.65 -5.15 4.75
CA GLU A 72 9.11 -5.05 4.76
C GLU A 72 9.80 -5.96 3.72
N VAL A 73 9.20 -6.05 2.54
CA VAL A 73 9.67 -6.90 1.43
C VAL A 73 10.20 -6.08 0.26
N ASP A 74 11.02 -6.71 -0.59
CA ASP A 74 11.47 -6.10 -1.84
C ASP A 74 10.40 -6.12 -2.94
N PHE A 75 10.64 -5.35 -4.00
CA PHE A 75 9.71 -5.20 -5.13
C PHE A 75 9.23 -6.52 -5.71
N LYS A 76 10.13 -7.51 -5.85
CA LYS A 76 9.76 -8.80 -6.47
C LYS A 76 8.73 -9.54 -5.63
N ALA A 77 8.92 -9.54 -4.31
CA ALA A 77 7.96 -10.17 -3.39
C ALA A 77 6.65 -9.39 -3.29
N ALA A 78 6.68 -8.06 -3.46
CA ALA A 78 5.47 -7.23 -3.43
C ALA A 78 4.56 -7.37 -4.66
N VAL A 79 5.06 -7.91 -5.78
CA VAL A 79 4.30 -8.11 -7.03
C VAL A 79 3.87 -9.56 -7.29
N GLU A 80 4.31 -10.51 -6.45
CA GLU A 80 3.92 -11.94 -6.51
C GLU A 80 2.56 -12.20 -5.87
#